data_AF-A0A0R2M2V2-F1
#
_entry.id   AF-A0A0R2M2V2-F1
#
_cell.length_a   1.000
_cell.length_b   1.000
_cell.length_c   1.000
_cell.angle_alpha   90.00
_cell.angle_beta   90.00
_cell.angle_gamma   90.00
#
_symmetry.space_group_name_H-M   'P 1'
#
loop_
_entity.id
_entity.type
_entity.pdbx_description
1 polymer ?
#
loop_
_entity_poly.entity_id
_entity_poly.type
_entity_poly.pdbx_seq_one_letter_code
_entity_poly.pdbx_strand_id
1 'polypeptide(L)'
;MRLSKLITTTSIILLGVAGTALPAQAATTYHRTKTVNVSHKPYYATSKKGHTYRFVGSIKHFNFKANHALKNYTHTTWTRTAKTAVTKHGQKVTYYHVTNAQNKATGWVAASYLKAGKNYQATTTKSVKTAPYYRARSVKFTKLSGSNQAIKRRTGSALKAHLTYNRTKQRSLYIHGKKVHYDYVTSANKKAKGWVKTSALKAGKHYQMSTPKKMAAQTFIRAKAGKIYALTGSNKVLKMNHAKALSASDTYTATQSRHVYLKGKRYTYYHVTNPAGTVNGWVNRAYLKAGQHQTSTTPSVFDGRHEDVLYIGDNTTIYKDANLTQASTTLKTESSITAYPDGIRELSDHVYAIPVKVAGQDGYMKGQFQELPDNRLLPAGFYYSLSDTSFYGDVKPTDSVVKISASFLTGTTWQYYYAGGHTIYRYDGQNWTTK
;
A
#
# COMPACT_ATOMS: atom_id res chain seq x y z
N MET A 1 -18.07 52.66 7.08
CA MET A 1 -18.53 52.99 5.72
C MET A 1 -19.89 52.30 5.52
N ARG A 2 -21.02 52.85 5.96
CA ARG A 2 -21.76 54.04 5.50
C ARG A 2 -21.86 54.11 3.97
N LEU A 3 -23.04 53.82 3.41
CA LEU A 3 -23.84 54.87 2.77
C LEU A 3 -25.32 54.43 2.62
N SER A 4 -26.14 55.04 3.46
CA SER A 4 -27.59 55.17 3.33
C SER A 4 -27.87 56.22 2.26
N LYS A 5 -28.84 56.00 1.36
CA LYS A 5 -29.38 57.07 0.50
C LYS A 5 -30.83 57.37 0.90
N LEU A 6 -30.94 58.59 1.40
CA LEU A 6 -32.10 59.41 1.72
C LEU A 6 -32.62 60.05 0.42
N ILE A 7 -33.94 60.00 0.16
CA ILE A 7 -34.65 60.88 -0.79
C ILE A 7 -36.04 61.13 -0.16
N THR A 8 -36.19 62.16 0.66
CA THR A 8 -36.72 63.50 0.35
C THR A 8 -38.21 63.52 -0.02
N THR A 9 -39.02 63.79 0.99
CA THR A 9 -40.46 64.07 0.95
C THR A 9 -40.69 65.50 0.48
N THR A 10 -41.55 65.72 -0.51
CA THR A 10 -42.11 67.04 -0.82
C THR A 10 -43.63 66.94 -0.76
N SER A 11 -44.21 67.71 0.15
CA SER A 11 -45.65 67.86 0.38
C SER A 11 -46.21 68.91 -0.58
N ILE A 12 -47.33 68.60 -1.26
CA ILE A 12 -48.23 69.60 -1.85
C ILE A 12 -49.59 69.39 -1.20
N ILE A 13 -50.05 70.42 -0.51
CA ILE A 13 -51.40 70.57 0.04
C ILE A 13 -52.26 71.19 -1.06
N LEU A 14 -53.35 70.51 -1.45
CA LEU A 14 -54.49 71.14 -2.12
C LEU A 14 -55.75 70.83 -1.31
N LEU A 15 -56.37 71.89 -0.76
CA LEU A 15 -57.74 71.87 -0.24
C LEU A 15 -58.72 71.93 -1.41
N GLY A 16 -59.76 71.09 -1.39
CA GLY A 16 -60.83 71.13 -2.38
C GLY A 16 -61.98 70.15 -2.09
N VAL A 17 -62.96 70.66 -1.34
CA VAL A 17 -64.40 70.37 -1.35
C VAL A 17 -64.90 68.93 -1.08
N ALA A 18 -65.80 68.89 -0.10
CA ALA A 18 -66.63 67.79 0.38
C ALA A 18 -67.23 66.87 -0.68
N GLY A 19 -66.93 65.59 -0.51
CA GLY A 19 -67.76 64.47 -0.93
C GLY A 19 -67.37 63.30 -0.06
N THR A 20 -68.18 62.95 0.93
CA THR A 20 -68.06 61.68 1.66
C THR A 20 -68.40 60.56 0.68
N ALA A 21 -67.44 60.20 -0.16
CA ALA A 21 -67.47 58.95 -0.88
C ALA A 21 -67.40 57.85 0.19
N LEU A 22 -68.55 57.24 0.47
CA LEU A 22 -68.60 55.91 1.09
C LEU A 22 -67.52 55.08 0.37
N PRO A 23 -66.61 54.38 1.08
CA PRO A 23 -65.69 53.48 0.40
C PRO A 23 -66.56 52.52 -0.40
N ALA A 24 -66.50 52.64 -1.73
CA ALA A 24 -67.20 51.74 -2.61
C ALA A 24 -66.71 50.34 -2.27
N GLN A 25 -67.54 49.59 -1.53
CA GLN A 25 -67.31 48.19 -1.24
C GLN A 25 -67.54 47.45 -2.56
N ALA A 26 -66.50 47.48 -3.39
CA ALA A 26 -66.43 46.71 -4.62
C ALA A 26 -66.79 45.27 -4.24
N ALA A 27 -67.89 44.77 -4.78
CA ALA A 27 -68.35 43.41 -4.53
C ALA A 27 -67.15 42.48 -4.71
N THR A 28 -66.72 41.83 -3.62
CA THR A 28 -65.50 41.00 -3.56
C THR A 28 -65.71 39.65 -4.24
N THR A 29 -66.45 39.64 -5.34
CA THR A 29 -66.72 38.46 -6.13
C THR A 29 -65.49 38.16 -6.99
N TYR A 30 -64.89 37.00 -6.76
CA TYR A 30 -63.82 36.54 -7.62
C TYR A 30 -64.40 36.06 -8.96
N HIS A 31 -63.69 36.35 -10.06
CA HIS A 31 -64.02 35.83 -11.38
C HIS A 31 -62.82 35.09 -12.01
N ARG A 32 -63.10 34.17 -12.92
CA ARG A 32 -62.06 33.40 -13.64
C ARG A 32 -62.25 33.47 -15.15
N THR A 33 -61.27 33.00 -15.90
CA THR A 33 -61.42 32.78 -17.35
C THR A 33 -61.98 31.38 -17.63
N LYS A 34 -62.42 31.14 -18.87
CA LYS A 34 -62.70 29.78 -19.34
C LYS A 34 -61.50 28.86 -19.07
N THR A 35 -61.78 27.65 -18.63
CA THR A 35 -60.75 26.62 -18.49
C THR A 35 -60.25 26.21 -19.86
N VAL A 36 -58.93 26.16 -20.01
CA VAL A 36 -58.26 25.67 -21.22
C VAL A 36 -57.54 24.37 -20.89
N ASN A 37 -57.86 23.30 -21.61
CA ASN A 37 -57.12 22.04 -21.55
C ASN A 37 -55.73 22.26 -22.14
N VAL A 38 -54.71 21.68 -21.52
CA VAL A 38 -53.32 21.86 -21.95
C VAL A 38 -52.58 20.53 -21.93
N SER A 39 -51.47 20.48 -22.67
CA SER A 39 -50.56 19.34 -22.64
C SER A 39 -50.20 18.94 -21.20
N HIS A 40 -50.21 17.64 -20.94
CA HIS A 40 -49.82 17.08 -19.65
C HIS A 40 -48.37 17.45 -19.32
N LYS A 41 -48.15 18.12 -18.19
CA LYS A 41 -46.81 18.49 -17.73
C LYS A 41 -46.63 18.17 -16.25
N PRO A 42 -45.49 17.56 -15.86
CA PRO A 42 -45.22 17.24 -14.45
C PRO A 42 -44.72 18.49 -13.71
N TYR A 43 -45.16 18.61 -12.47
CA TYR A 43 -44.77 19.63 -11.51
C TYR A 43 -44.57 19.00 -10.13
N TYR A 44 -43.88 19.72 -9.26
CA TYR A 44 -43.82 19.40 -7.84
C TYR A 44 -44.10 20.65 -7.00
N ALA A 45 -44.73 20.44 -5.85
CA ALA A 45 -45.07 21.53 -4.95
C ALA A 45 -43.82 22.07 -4.24
N THR A 46 -43.71 23.39 -4.17
CA THR A 46 -42.65 24.11 -3.43
C THR A 46 -43.17 24.83 -2.20
N SER A 47 -44.48 25.13 -2.16
CA SER A 47 -45.10 25.89 -1.08
C SER A 47 -45.44 25.03 0.15
N LYS A 48 -45.13 25.56 1.34
CA LYS A 48 -45.54 24.99 2.64
C LYS A 48 -46.92 25.49 3.12
N LYS A 49 -47.43 26.56 2.54
CA LYS A 49 -48.71 27.20 2.93
C LYS A 49 -49.80 27.07 1.87
N GLY A 50 -49.44 26.70 0.63
CA GLY A 50 -50.39 26.58 -0.47
C GLY A 50 -51.33 25.38 -0.32
N HIS A 51 -52.48 25.48 -0.97
CA HIS A 51 -53.46 24.41 -1.08
C HIS A 51 -53.80 24.15 -2.55
N THR A 52 -54.32 22.96 -2.83
CA THR A 52 -55.22 22.77 -3.97
C THR A 52 -56.63 23.21 -3.56
N TYR A 53 -57.43 23.58 -4.55
CA TYR A 53 -58.80 24.07 -4.38
C TYR A 53 -59.75 23.38 -5.35
N ARG A 54 -60.99 23.18 -4.91
CA ARG A 54 -62.14 23.00 -5.80
C ARG A 54 -62.72 24.37 -6.11
N PHE A 55 -62.95 24.66 -7.38
CA PHE A 55 -63.66 25.86 -7.79
C PHE A 55 -65.15 25.56 -7.80
N VAL A 56 -65.92 26.38 -7.08
CA VAL A 56 -67.37 26.25 -6.94
C VAL A 56 -68.02 27.52 -7.48
N GLY A 57 -69.19 27.42 -8.10
CA GLY A 57 -69.89 28.55 -8.70
C GLY A 57 -69.56 28.78 -10.19
N SER A 58 -70.09 29.87 -10.72
CA SER A 58 -69.97 30.22 -12.15
C SER A 58 -68.62 30.89 -12.45
N ILE A 59 -68.39 31.26 -13.70
CA ILE A 59 -67.15 31.96 -14.11
C ILE A 59 -67.07 33.38 -13.51
N LYS A 60 -68.22 34.07 -13.42
CA LYS A 60 -68.34 35.45 -12.92
C LYS A 60 -68.50 35.51 -11.39
N HIS A 61 -69.05 34.45 -10.79
CA HIS A 61 -69.26 34.32 -9.34
C HIS A 61 -68.67 32.99 -8.84
N PHE A 62 -67.35 32.96 -8.64
CA PHE A 62 -66.65 31.74 -8.20
C PHE A 62 -66.08 31.88 -6.79
N ASN A 63 -66.03 30.75 -6.07
CA ASN A 63 -65.44 30.64 -4.74
C ASN A 63 -64.39 29.51 -4.67
N PHE A 64 -63.43 29.68 -3.76
CA PHE A 64 -62.39 28.69 -3.47
C PHE A 64 -62.81 27.77 -2.32
N LYS A 65 -62.90 26.47 -2.56
CA LYS A 65 -63.01 25.46 -1.50
C LYS A 65 -61.71 24.68 -1.40
N ALA A 66 -60.88 24.99 -0.40
CA ALA A 66 -59.63 24.27 -0.17
C ALA A 66 -59.88 22.76 0.01
N ASN A 67 -59.01 21.90 -0.53
CA ASN A 67 -59.12 20.45 -0.34
C ASN A 67 -57.82 19.79 0.15
N HIS A 68 -56.66 20.05 -0.45
CA HIS A 68 -55.40 19.42 -0.04
C HIS A 68 -54.30 20.44 0.25
N ALA A 69 -53.70 20.36 1.44
CA ALA A 69 -52.56 21.20 1.81
C ALA A 69 -51.29 20.69 1.10
N LEU A 70 -50.63 21.54 0.30
CA LEU A 70 -49.49 21.16 -0.52
C LEU A 70 -48.27 20.68 0.30
N LYS A 71 -48.13 21.12 1.56
CA LYS A 71 -47.07 20.67 2.47
C LYS A 71 -47.05 19.15 2.66
N ASN A 72 -48.22 18.51 2.57
CA ASN A 72 -48.37 17.05 2.70
C ASN A 72 -48.01 16.30 1.40
N TYR A 73 -47.74 17.02 0.31
CA TYR A 73 -47.51 16.48 -1.04
C TYR A 73 -46.19 16.99 -1.64
N THR A 74 -45.21 17.27 -0.79
CA THR A 74 -43.87 17.71 -1.19
C THR A 74 -43.02 16.57 -1.77
N HIS A 75 -43.40 15.31 -1.54
CA HIS A 75 -42.70 14.11 -2.01
C HIS A 75 -43.47 13.33 -3.09
N THR A 76 -44.07 14.05 -4.04
CA THR A 76 -44.82 13.45 -5.16
C THR A 76 -44.83 14.40 -6.35
N THR A 77 -45.32 13.91 -7.49
CA THR A 77 -45.49 14.67 -8.73
C THR A 77 -46.96 14.98 -8.97
N TRP A 78 -47.22 16.21 -9.37
CA TRP A 78 -48.51 16.72 -9.81
C TRP A 78 -48.50 16.84 -11.34
N THR A 79 -49.45 16.23 -12.03
CA THR A 79 -49.57 16.35 -13.48
C THR A 79 -50.62 17.40 -13.80
N ARG A 80 -50.22 18.49 -14.45
CA ARG A 80 -51.14 19.53 -14.93
C ARG A 80 -51.88 19.04 -16.16
N THR A 81 -53.20 19.20 -16.18
CA THR A 81 -54.07 18.86 -17.33
C THR A 81 -54.81 20.07 -17.91
N ALA A 82 -55.04 21.11 -17.12
CA ALA A 82 -55.73 22.33 -17.57
C ALA A 82 -55.18 23.59 -16.87
N LYS A 83 -55.52 24.76 -17.41
CA LYS A 83 -55.21 26.07 -16.80
C LYS A 83 -56.40 27.03 -16.88
N THR A 84 -56.46 27.98 -15.96
CA THR A 84 -57.38 29.13 -15.98
C THR A 84 -56.71 30.31 -15.26
N ALA A 85 -57.09 31.54 -15.59
CA ALA A 85 -56.67 32.71 -14.84
C ALA A 85 -57.81 33.15 -13.90
N VAL A 86 -57.45 33.48 -12.67
CA VAL A 86 -58.36 33.91 -11.61
C VAL A 86 -58.01 35.34 -11.23
N THR A 87 -58.98 36.23 -11.23
CA THR A 87 -58.82 37.59 -10.72
C THR A 87 -59.37 37.66 -9.30
N LYS A 88 -58.48 37.90 -8.33
CA LYS A 88 -58.79 38.02 -6.91
C LYS A 88 -58.35 39.40 -6.43
N HIS A 89 -59.27 40.23 -5.92
CA HIS A 89 -58.97 41.60 -5.49
C HIS A 89 -58.20 42.40 -6.57
N GLY A 90 -58.66 42.33 -7.83
CA GLY A 90 -57.99 42.98 -8.97
C GLY A 90 -56.72 42.30 -9.48
N GLN A 91 -56.16 41.31 -8.78
CA GLN A 91 -54.93 40.62 -9.19
C GLN A 91 -55.22 39.32 -9.95
N LYS A 92 -54.64 39.19 -11.14
CA LYS A 92 -54.77 38.01 -11.99
C LYS A 92 -53.70 36.97 -11.68
N VAL A 93 -54.11 35.78 -11.23
CA VAL A 93 -53.23 34.64 -10.91
C VAL A 93 -53.59 33.44 -11.77
N THR A 94 -52.59 32.79 -12.36
CA THR A 94 -52.80 31.55 -13.12
C THR A 94 -52.93 30.35 -12.17
N TYR A 95 -53.98 29.57 -12.37
CA TYR A 95 -54.21 28.29 -11.69
C TYR A 95 -54.10 27.12 -12.65
N TYR A 96 -53.50 26.04 -12.16
CA TYR A 96 -53.36 24.77 -12.85
C TYR A 96 -54.26 23.72 -12.21
N HIS A 97 -55.05 23.02 -13.04
CA HIS A 97 -55.72 21.81 -12.60
C HIS A 97 -54.70 20.67 -12.63
N VAL A 98 -54.50 20.02 -11.50
CA VAL A 98 -53.46 19.01 -11.32
C VAL A 98 -54.01 17.72 -10.73
N THR A 99 -53.37 16.61 -11.09
CA THR A 99 -53.63 15.27 -10.52
C THR A 99 -52.37 14.70 -9.89
N ASN A 100 -52.47 14.18 -8.66
CA ASN A 100 -51.36 13.63 -7.91
C ASN A 100 -51.00 12.22 -8.40
N ALA A 101 -49.71 11.95 -8.60
CA ALA A 101 -49.24 10.64 -9.05
C ALA A 101 -49.36 9.54 -7.97
N GLN A 102 -49.30 9.89 -6.69
CA GLN A 102 -49.27 8.94 -5.57
C GLN A 102 -50.66 8.42 -5.21
N ASN A 103 -51.64 9.31 -5.06
CA ASN A 103 -52.97 8.98 -4.53
C ASN A 103 -54.13 9.52 -5.38
N LYS A 104 -53.85 10.02 -6.58
CA LYS A 104 -54.86 10.58 -7.51
C LYS A 104 -55.64 11.79 -6.97
N ALA A 105 -55.20 12.43 -5.88
CA ALA A 105 -55.77 13.70 -5.42
C ALA A 105 -55.76 14.75 -6.55
N THR A 106 -56.84 15.51 -6.70
CA THR A 106 -56.98 16.52 -7.76
C THR A 106 -57.33 17.89 -7.20
N GLY A 107 -57.10 18.93 -7.99
CA GLY A 107 -57.60 20.27 -7.70
C GLY A 107 -56.85 21.37 -8.45
N TRP A 108 -57.30 22.59 -8.24
CA TRP A 108 -56.71 23.80 -8.78
C TRP A 108 -55.66 24.35 -7.82
N VAL A 109 -54.47 24.65 -8.34
CA VAL A 109 -53.37 25.21 -7.54
C VAL A 109 -52.77 26.39 -8.27
N ALA A 110 -52.40 27.44 -7.52
CA ALA A 110 -51.72 28.59 -8.10
C ALA A 110 -50.38 28.14 -8.71
N ALA A 111 -50.11 28.56 -9.95
CA ALA A 111 -48.92 28.15 -10.69
C ALA A 111 -47.61 28.50 -9.94
N SER A 112 -47.61 29.60 -9.17
CA SER A 112 -46.48 30.05 -8.34
C SER A 112 -46.10 29.08 -7.21
N TYR A 113 -46.98 28.15 -6.82
CA TYR A 113 -46.68 27.12 -5.80
C TYR A 113 -46.08 25.84 -6.37
N LEU A 114 -45.89 25.79 -7.69
CA LEU A 114 -45.40 24.64 -8.41
C LEU A 114 -44.11 24.97 -9.14
N LYS A 115 -43.22 23.99 -9.22
CA LYS A 115 -42.04 24.03 -10.09
C LYS A 115 -42.07 22.85 -11.05
N ALA A 116 -41.70 23.10 -12.30
CA ALA A 116 -41.75 22.08 -13.34
C ALA A 116 -40.81 20.91 -13.03
N GLY A 117 -41.25 19.70 -13.34
CA GLY A 117 -40.46 18.48 -13.22
C GLY A 117 -41.10 17.40 -12.35
N LYS A 118 -40.55 16.19 -12.45
CA LYS A 118 -40.94 15.03 -11.64
C LYS A 118 -40.22 15.06 -10.28
N ASN A 119 -40.88 14.54 -9.26
CA ASN A 119 -40.33 14.49 -7.91
C ASN A 119 -40.75 13.22 -7.17
N TYR A 120 -39.79 12.59 -6.50
CA TYR A 120 -39.90 11.28 -5.83
C TYR A 120 -40.52 10.19 -6.72
N GLN A 121 -40.25 10.26 -8.02
CA GLN A 121 -40.59 9.22 -8.98
C GLN A 121 -39.36 8.47 -9.41
N ALA A 122 -39.54 7.29 -10.00
CA ALA A 122 -38.45 6.54 -10.58
C ALA A 122 -38.86 5.78 -11.82
N THR A 123 -37.86 5.49 -12.65
CA THR A 123 -38.04 4.57 -13.77
C THR A 123 -38.17 3.14 -13.23
N THR A 124 -38.73 2.27 -14.08
CA THR A 124 -38.65 0.82 -13.92
C THR A 124 -37.18 0.40 -13.79
N THR A 125 -36.96 -0.60 -12.95
CA THR A 125 -35.64 -1.19 -12.75
C THR A 125 -35.26 -2.00 -13.98
N LYS A 126 -34.06 -1.76 -14.51
CA LYS A 126 -33.49 -2.53 -15.61
C LYS A 126 -32.39 -3.45 -15.07
N SER A 127 -32.46 -4.73 -15.42
CA SER A 127 -31.34 -5.65 -15.21
C SER A 127 -30.22 -5.32 -16.19
N VAL A 128 -28.97 -5.47 -15.76
CA VAL A 128 -27.79 -5.21 -16.59
C VAL A 128 -26.76 -6.31 -16.39
N LYS A 129 -25.88 -6.47 -17.39
CA LYS A 129 -24.73 -7.37 -17.26
C LYS A 129 -23.92 -7.02 -16.01
N THR A 130 -23.59 -8.06 -15.25
CA THR A 130 -22.81 -7.91 -14.02
C THR A 130 -21.45 -7.30 -14.34
N ALA A 131 -21.12 -6.21 -13.65
CA ALA A 131 -19.84 -5.52 -13.81
C ALA A 131 -19.26 -5.09 -12.45
N PRO A 132 -17.94 -5.18 -12.25
CA PRO A 132 -17.29 -4.80 -11.01
C PRO A 132 -17.10 -3.29 -10.94
N TYR A 133 -17.35 -2.73 -9.77
CA TYR A 133 -17.14 -1.33 -9.41
C TYR A 133 -16.44 -1.23 -8.06
N TYR A 134 -15.81 -0.09 -7.82
CA TYR A 134 -15.32 0.30 -6.52
C TYR A 134 -15.82 1.70 -6.15
N ARG A 135 -15.75 2.01 -4.85
CA ARG A 135 -16.21 3.27 -4.31
C ARG A 135 -15.32 4.43 -4.79
N ALA A 136 -15.92 5.43 -5.43
CA ALA A 136 -15.23 6.65 -5.86
C ALA A 136 -15.19 7.72 -4.77
N ARG A 137 -16.24 7.80 -3.94
CA ARG A 137 -16.42 8.79 -2.87
C ARG A 137 -17.09 8.15 -1.66
N SER A 138 -16.88 8.68 -0.46
CA SER A 138 -17.55 8.19 0.74
C SER A 138 -19.05 8.44 0.66
N VAL A 139 -19.84 7.39 0.51
CA VAL A 139 -21.31 7.46 0.41
C VAL A 139 -21.95 6.28 1.13
N LYS A 140 -23.25 6.42 1.42
CA LYS A 140 -24.08 5.36 1.99
C LYS A 140 -24.96 4.73 0.90
N PHE A 141 -25.34 3.48 1.10
CA PHE A 141 -26.41 2.87 0.33
C PHE A 141 -27.71 3.67 0.50
N THR A 142 -28.55 3.66 -0.54
CA THR A 142 -29.90 4.17 -0.50
C THR A 142 -30.86 3.00 -0.54
N LYS A 143 -31.70 2.87 0.48
CA LYS A 143 -32.84 1.94 0.48
C LYS A 143 -34.00 2.63 -0.22
N LEU A 144 -34.52 1.99 -1.27
CA LEU A 144 -35.65 2.48 -2.05
C LEU A 144 -36.84 1.56 -1.83
N SER A 145 -38.01 2.13 -1.55
CA SER A 145 -39.27 1.40 -1.40
C SER A 145 -40.45 2.21 -1.96
N GLY A 146 -41.64 1.61 -2.03
CA GLY A 146 -42.82 2.22 -2.64
C GLY A 146 -42.89 1.99 -4.16
N SER A 147 -43.91 2.58 -4.78
CA SER A 147 -44.15 2.47 -6.23
C SER A 147 -43.27 3.45 -7.02
N ASN A 148 -43.14 3.24 -8.32
CA ASN A 148 -42.40 4.15 -9.22
C ASN A 148 -42.97 5.58 -9.25
N GLN A 149 -44.22 5.77 -8.84
CA GLN A 149 -44.88 7.07 -8.79
C GLN A 149 -44.64 7.81 -7.47
N ALA A 150 -44.21 7.11 -6.41
CA ALA A 150 -44.00 7.64 -5.06
C ALA A 150 -42.93 6.83 -4.30
N ILE A 151 -41.67 7.05 -4.66
CA ILE A 151 -40.53 6.36 -4.05
C ILE A 151 -40.19 6.97 -2.70
N LYS A 152 -40.10 6.11 -1.68
CA LYS A 152 -39.53 6.44 -0.39
C LYS A 152 -38.04 6.13 -0.40
N ARG A 153 -37.24 7.04 0.17
CA ARG A 153 -35.79 6.92 0.28
C ARG A 153 -35.39 6.86 1.74
N ARG A 154 -34.56 5.89 2.10
CA ARG A 154 -33.91 5.82 3.40
C ARG A 154 -32.41 5.63 3.23
N THR A 155 -31.64 6.20 4.14
CA THR A 155 -30.19 6.03 4.17
C THR A 155 -29.85 4.66 4.73
N GLY A 156 -28.93 3.94 4.08
CA GLY A 156 -28.41 2.65 4.53
C GLY A 156 -27.00 2.75 5.09
N SER A 157 -26.32 1.61 5.17
CA SER A 157 -24.93 1.53 5.65
C SER A 157 -23.94 2.20 4.69
N ALA A 158 -22.77 2.57 5.18
CA ALA A 158 -21.69 3.14 4.36
C ALA A 158 -21.09 2.12 3.38
N LEU A 159 -20.68 2.59 2.20
CA LEU A 159 -19.82 1.82 1.30
C LEU A 159 -18.42 1.73 1.89
N LYS A 160 -17.90 0.50 1.99
CA LYS A 160 -16.55 0.21 2.46
C LYS A 160 -15.53 0.61 1.39
N ALA A 161 -14.38 1.11 1.83
CA ALA A 161 -13.30 1.57 0.94
C ALA A 161 -12.64 0.41 0.19
N HIS A 162 -12.40 -0.68 0.92
CA HIS A 162 -11.55 -1.79 0.48
C HIS A 162 -12.40 -2.96 -0.02
N LEU A 163 -13.29 -2.69 -0.97
CA LEU A 163 -14.22 -3.70 -1.48
C LEU A 163 -14.62 -3.42 -2.93
N THR A 164 -14.80 -4.51 -3.66
CA THR A 164 -15.48 -4.50 -4.96
C THR A 164 -16.99 -4.66 -4.76
N TYR A 165 -17.75 -3.99 -5.61
CA TYR A 165 -19.20 -4.01 -5.69
C TYR A 165 -19.63 -4.43 -7.09
N ASN A 166 -20.41 -5.50 -7.20
CA ASN A 166 -20.91 -5.99 -8.48
C ASN A 166 -22.27 -5.35 -8.76
N ARG A 167 -22.35 -4.55 -9.83
CA ARG A 167 -23.59 -3.94 -10.30
C ARG A 167 -24.43 -4.98 -11.03
N THR A 168 -25.72 -5.07 -10.73
CA THR A 168 -26.65 -6.00 -11.39
C THR A 168 -27.90 -5.34 -11.95
N LYS A 169 -28.28 -4.16 -11.44
CA LYS A 169 -29.47 -3.43 -11.91
C LYS A 169 -29.20 -1.94 -11.96
N GLN A 170 -30.00 -1.22 -12.74
CA GLN A 170 -29.97 0.23 -12.86
C GLN A 170 -31.37 0.82 -12.88
N ARG A 171 -31.52 2.04 -12.37
CA ARG A 171 -32.72 2.86 -12.52
C ARG A 171 -32.40 4.34 -12.38
N SER A 172 -33.33 5.20 -12.76
CA SER A 172 -33.24 6.65 -12.52
C SER A 172 -34.31 7.09 -11.54
N LEU A 173 -33.96 8.00 -10.63
CA LEU A 173 -34.89 8.68 -9.72
C LEU A 173 -35.00 10.14 -10.12
N TYR A 174 -36.20 10.70 -10.03
CA TYR A 174 -36.46 12.11 -10.22
C TYR A 174 -36.65 12.76 -8.85
N ILE A 175 -35.75 13.67 -8.47
CA ILE A 175 -35.78 14.38 -7.19
C ILE A 175 -35.64 15.86 -7.49
N HIS A 176 -36.65 16.64 -7.09
CA HIS A 176 -36.75 18.08 -7.35
C HIS A 176 -36.52 18.44 -8.83
N GLY A 177 -37.18 17.72 -9.73
CA GLY A 177 -37.06 17.90 -11.18
C GLY A 177 -35.79 17.32 -11.80
N LYS A 178 -34.79 16.91 -11.00
CA LYS A 178 -33.52 16.37 -11.50
C LYS A 178 -33.56 14.85 -11.59
N LYS A 179 -33.11 14.32 -12.73
CA LYS A 179 -32.92 12.88 -12.96
C LYS A 179 -31.56 12.46 -12.39
N VAL A 180 -31.55 11.45 -11.51
CA VAL A 180 -30.36 10.92 -10.84
C VAL A 180 -30.28 9.42 -11.12
N HIS A 181 -29.13 8.96 -11.62
CA HIS A 181 -28.88 7.55 -11.92
C HIS A 181 -28.43 6.78 -10.68
N TYR A 182 -29.00 5.59 -10.52
CA TYR A 182 -28.70 4.68 -9.43
C TYR A 182 -28.37 3.29 -9.96
N ASP A 183 -27.33 2.70 -9.39
CA ASP A 183 -26.90 1.32 -9.60
C ASP A 183 -27.24 0.49 -8.36
N TYR A 184 -27.87 -0.67 -8.57
CA TYR A 184 -27.99 -1.66 -7.53
C TYR A 184 -26.74 -2.53 -7.54
N VAL A 185 -26.02 -2.52 -6.42
CA VAL A 185 -24.76 -3.25 -6.28
C VAL A 185 -24.77 -4.19 -5.08
N THR A 186 -24.03 -5.28 -5.19
CA THR A 186 -23.78 -6.25 -4.12
C THR A 186 -22.28 -6.33 -3.85
N SER A 187 -21.86 -6.26 -2.60
CA SER A 187 -20.46 -6.36 -2.21
C SER A 187 -19.89 -7.74 -2.57
N ALA A 188 -18.59 -7.80 -2.88
CA ALA A 188 -17.93 -9.05 -3.28
C ALA A 188 -17.96 -10.13 -2.17
N ASN A 189 -18.04 -9.72 -0.91
CA ASN A 189 -18.24 -10.60 0.25
C ASN A 189 -19.72 -10.94 0.54
N LYS A 190 -20.66 -10.50 -0.31
CA LYS A 190 -22.11 -10.68 -0.20
C LYS A 190 -22.79 -10.12 1.06
N LYS A 191 -22.05 -9.43 1.96
CA LYS A 191 -22.58 -8.89 3.23
C LYS A 191 -23.36 -7.57 3.09
N ALA A 192 -23.27 -6.87 1.97
CA ALA A 192 -23.95 -5.59 1.76
C ALA A 192 -24.50 -5.48 0.34
N LYS A 193 -25.72 -4.97 0.21
CA LYS A 193 -26.38 -4.73 -1.08
C LYS A 193 -27.30 -3.50 -1.00
N GLY A 194 -27.49 -2.81 -2.12
CA GLY A 194 -28.41 -1.68 -2.19
C GLY A 194 -28.17 -0.77 -3.38
N TRP A 195 -28.98 0.28 -3.46
CA TRP A 195 -28.86 1.30 -4.50
C TRP A 195 -27.79 2.32 -4.13
N VAL A 196 -26.98 2.73 -5.09
CA VAL A 196 -25.96 3.75 -4.93
C VAL A 196 -26.05 4.69 -6.13
N LYS A 197 -25.84 5.99 -5.93
CA LYS A 197 -25.74 6.92 -7.06
C LYS A 197 -24.60 6.47 -7.97
N THR A 198 -24.84 6.38 -9.27
CA THR A 198 -23.84 5.91 -10.25
C THR A 198 -22.56 6.73 -10.18
N SER A 199 -22.65 8.05 -10.01
CA SER A 199 -21.49 8.94 -9.89
C SER A 199 -20.62 8.71 -8.64
N ALA A 200 -21.06 7.90 -7.68
CA ALA A 200 -20.27 7.51 -6.51
C ALA A 200 -19.45 6.22 -6.72
N LEU A 201 -19.54 5.62 -7.91
CA LEU A 201 -18.85 4.38 -8.28
C LEU A 201 -17.86 4.64 -9.43
N LYS A 202 -16.78 3.88 -9.46
CA LYS A 202 -15.83 3.79 -10.59
C LYS A 202 -15.73 2.34 -11.03
N ALA A 203 -15.64 2.10 -12.33
CA ALA A 203 -15.55 0.76 -12.89
C ALA A 203 -14.22 0.09 -12.48
N GLY A 204 -14.27 -1.22 -12.21
CA GLY A 204 -13.11 -2.05 -11.96
C GLY A 204 -13.14 -2.79 -10.61
N LYS A 205 -12.19 -3.71 -10.45
CA LYS A 205 -11.98 -4.50 -9.24
C LYS A 205 -11.12 -3.73 -8.24
N HIS A 206 -11.39 -3.90 -6.96
CA HIS A 206 -10.62 -3.32 -5.87
C HIS A 206 -10.58 -4.26 -4.66
N TYR A 207 -9.37 -4.44 -4.10
CA TYR A 207 -9.10 -5.40 -3.02
C TYR A 207 -9.59 -6.80 -3.42
N GLN A 208 -9.14 -7.24 -4.59
CA GLN A 208 -9.28 -8.60 -5.09
C GLN A 208 -7.93 -9.14 -5.52
N MET A 209 -7.79 -10.45 -5.59
CA MET A 209 -6.60 -11.11 -6.08
C MET A 209 -6.95 -12.37 -6.89
N SER A 210 -6.04 -12.81 -7.74
CA SER A 210 -6.12 -14.12 -8.40
C SER A 210 -5.58 -15.22 -7.49
N THR A 211 -5.91 -16.47 -7.83
CA THR A 211 -5.20 -17.63 -7.31
C THR A 211 -3.70 -17.51 -7.60
N PRO A 212 -2.81 -17.94 -6.68
CA PRO A 212 -1.38 -18.00 -6.94
C PRO A 212 -1.10 -18.95 -8.10
N LYS A 213 -0.12 -18.61 -8.93
CA LYS A 213 0.46 -19.49 -9.93
C LYS A 213 1.89 -19.81 -9.50
N LYS A 214 2.25 -21.10 -9.47
CA LYS A 214 3.64 -21.52 -9.31
C LYS A 214 4.46 -21.05 -10.51
N MET A 215 5.74 -20.76 -10.28
CA MET A 215 6.70 -20.40 -11.32
C MET A 215 8.08 -20.93 -10.95
N ALA A 216 8.99 -20.97 -11.92
CA ALA A 216 10.39 -21.29 -11.67
C ALA A 216 10.99 -20.32 -10.64
N ALA A 217 11.86 -20.84 -9.78
CA ALA A 217 12.56 -20.02 -8.80
C ALA A 217 13.40 -18.96 -9.53
N GLN A 218 13.20 -17.69 -9.17
CA GLN A 218 13.92 -16.56 -9.73
C GLN A 218 14.39 -15.65 -8.62
N THR A 219 15.59 -15.10 -8.80
CA THR A 219 16.25 -14.29 -7.78
C THR A 219 16.19 -12.82 -8.13
N PHE A 220 15.89 -12.01 -7.13
CA PHE A 220 15.62 -10.59 -7.26
C PHE A 220 16.31 -9.80 -6.15
N ILE A 221 16.61 -8.55 -6.48
CA ILE A 221 17.01 -7.50 -5.54
C ILE A 221 16.04 -6.33 -5.62
N ARG A 222 16.12 -5.43 -4.63
CA ARG A 222 15.27 -4.24 -4.59
C ARG A 222 15.61 -3.30 -5.76
N ALA A 223 14.63 -3.00 -6.61
CA ALA A 223 14.76 -1.98 -7.65
C ALA A 223 14.45 -0.58 -7.12
N LYS A 224 13.47 -0.48 -6.21
CA LYS A 224 13.08 0.77 -5.52
C LYS A 224 12.39 0.46 -4.20
N ALA A 225 12.24 1.49 -3.36
CA ALA A 225 11.53 1.35 -2.09
C ALA A 225 10.12 0.77 -2.31
N GLY A 226 9.75 -0.17 -1.44
CA GLY A 226 8.49 -0.89 -1.52
C GLY A 226 8.19 -1.64 -0.24
N LYS A 227 7.08 -2.36 -0.23
CA LYS A 227 6.66 -3.18 0.92
C LYS A 227 6.33 -4.61 0.49
N ILE A 228 6.69 -5.53 1.38
CA ILE A 228 6.30 -6.94 1.37
C ILE A 228 5.07 -7.06 2.28
N TYR A 229 4.05 -7.78 1.83
CA TYR A 229 2.78 -7.91 2.52
C TYR A 229 2.40 -9.38 2.72
N ALA A 230 1.81 -9.69 3.87
CA ALA A 230 1.00 -10.88 4.03
C ALA A 230 -0.36 -10.65 3.35
N LEU A 231 -0.58 -11.27 2.18
CA LEU A 231 -1.87 -11.21 1.49
C LEU A 231 -2.78 -12.31 2.03
N THR A 232 -3.84 -11.91 2.73
CA THR A 232 -4.79 -12.83 3.38
C THR A 232 -6.22 -12.60 2.87
N GLY A 233 -7.15 -13.44 3.32
CA GLY A 233 -8.54 -13.41 2.89
C GLY A 233 -8.80 -14.19 1.60
N SER A 234 -9.99 -14.03 1.03
CA SER A 234 -10.36 -14.71 -0.21
C SER A 234 -9.98 -13.89 -1.45
N ASN A 235 -9.93 -14.53 -2.62
CA ASN A 235 -9.69 -13.86 -3.90
C ASN A 235 -10.65 -12.68 -4.18
N LYS A 236 -11.84 -12.68 -3.57
CA LYS A 236 -12.84 -11.61 -3.69
C LYS A 236 -12.71 -10.49 -2.65
N VAL A 237 -11.93 -10.72 -1.59
CA VAL A 237 -11.77 -9.84 -0.42
C VAL A 237 -10.32 -9.92 0.06
N LEU A 238 -9.45 -9.22 -0.65
CA LEU A 238 -8.03 -9.10 -0.29
C LEU A 238 -7.89 -8.32 1.02
N LYS A 239 -7.04 -8.82 1.91
CA LYS A 239 -6.45 -8.06 3.01
C LYS A 239 -4.94 -8.02 2.83
N MET A 240 -4.34 -6.85 3.02
CA MET A 240 -2.90 -6.65 2.94
C MET A 240 -2.41 -6.30 4.35
N ASN A 241 -1.80 -7.27 5.02
CA ASN A 241 -1.34 -7.15 6.40
C ASN A 241 0.20 -7.21 6.46
N HIS A 242 0.78 -6.97 7.63
CA HIS A 242 2.22 -7.14 7.92
C HIS A 242 3.12 -6.48 6.87
N ALA A 243 2.93 -5.18 6.65
CA ALA A 243 3.66 -4.45 5.63
C ALA A 243 5.11 -4.18 6.09
N LYS A 244 6.05 -5.04 5.71
CA LYS A 244 7.49 -4.89 5.97
C LYS A 244 8.16 -4.16 4.80
N ALA A 245 9.07 -3.22 5.07
CA ALA A 245 9.82 -2.56 4.00
C ALA A 245 10.76 -3.55 3.28
N LEU A 246 10.97 -3.37 1.97
CA LEU A 246 12.04 -4.10 1.27
C LEU A 246 13.41 -3.60 1.72
N SER A 247 14.26 -4.54 2.12
CA SER A 247 15.67 -4.28 2.41
C SER A 247 16.44 -3.89 1.15
N ALA A 248 17.48 -3.08 1.35
CA ALA A 248 18.41 -2.68 0.31
C ALA A 248 19.48 -3.73 0.00
N SER A 249 19.67 -4.67 0.93
CA SER A 249 20.79 -5.62 0.95
C SER A 249 20.33 -7.08 0.86
N ASP A 250 19.04 -7.35 0.97
CA ASP A 250 18.52 -8.71 0.85
C ASP A 250 18.46 -9.16 -0.61
N THR A 251 18.85 -10.41 -0.83
CA THR A 251 18.45 -11.17 -2.02
C THR A 251 17.14 -11.89 -1.76
N TYR A 252 16.22 -11.83 -2.71
CA TYR A 252 14.88 -12.41 -2.64
C TYR A 252 14.70 -13.53 -3.68
N THR A 253 14.18 -14.67 -3.26
CA THR A 253 13.80 -15.76 -4.17
C THR A 253 12.28 -15.78 -4.35
N ALA A 254 11.79 -15.67 -5.58
CA ALA A 254 10.38 -15.76 -5.92
C ALA A 254 10.03 -17.12 -6.53
N THR A 255 8.96 -17.75 -6.05
CA THR A 255 8.49 -19.07 -6.54
C THR A 255 7.02 -19.08 -6.96
N GLN A 256 6.31 -17.97 -6.74
CA GLN A 256 4.90 -17.82 -7.12
C GLN A 256 4.60 -16.41 -7.58
N SER A 257 3.62 -16.29 -8.47
CA SER A 257 3.05 -15.02 -8.89
C SER A 257 1.53 -14.99 -8.74
N ARG A 258 0.98 -13.80 -8.51
CA ARG A 258 -0.47 -13.58 -8.58
C ARG A 258 -0.81 -12.16 -9.00
N HIS A 259 -2.04 -11.94 -9.42
CA HIS A 259 -2.54 -10.61 -9.71
C HIS A 259 -3.31 -10.04 -8.52
N VAL A 260 -3.04 -8.78 -8.18
CA VAL A 260 -3.75 -7.99 -7.18
C VAL A 260 -4.43 -6.82 -7.88
N TYR A 261 -5.70 -6.59 -7.56
CA TYR A 261 -6.50 -5.53 -8.18
C TYR A 261 -6.76 -4.40 -7.18
N LEU A 262 -6.24 -3.21 -7.47
CA LEU A 262 -6.44 -2.01 -6.65
C LEU A 262 -6.93 -0.85 -7.52
N LYS A 263 -8.07 -0.26 -7.15
CA LYS A 263 -8.70 0.89 -7.81
C LYS A 263 -8.86 0.68 -9.33
N GLY A 264 -9.26 -0.53 -9.73
CA GLY A 264 -9.43 -0.91 -11.13
C GLY A 264 -8.15 -1.29 -11.87
N LYS A 265 -6.97 -1.07 -11.29
CA LYS A 265 -5.68 -1.45 -11.88
C LYS A 265 -5.25 -2.83 -11.43
N ARG A 266 -4.62 -3.58 -12.33
CA ARG A 266 -4.03 -4.91 -12.08
C ARG A 266 -2.54 -4.76 -11.81
N TYR A 267 -2.06 -5.39 -10.75
CA TYR A 267 -0.65 -5.43 -10.36
C TYR A 267 -0.20 -6.88 -10.25
N THR A 268 1.01 -7.19 -10.69
CA THR A 268 1.62 -8.51 -10.48
C THR A 268 2.40 -8.50 -9.18
N TYR A 269 2.13 -9.47 -8.32
CA TYR A 269 2.85 -9.68 -7.07
C TYR A 269 3.59 -11.00 -7.13
N TYR A 270 4.80 -11.01 -6.60
CA TYR A 270 5.61 -12.21 -6.40
C TYR A 270 5.62 -12.58 -4.93
N HIS A 271 5.52 -13.87 -4.64
CA HIS A 271 5.78 -14.41 -3.31
C HIS A 271 7.27 -14.61 -3.15
N VAL A 272 7.89 -13.89 -2.22
CA VAL A 272 9.34 -13.89 -2.01
C VAL A 272 9.72 -14.38 -0.63
N THR A 273 10.85 -15.07 -0.57
CA THR A 273 11.59 -15.40 0.65
C THR A 273 13.03 -14.89 0.56
N ASN A 274 13.72 -14.74 1.68
CA ASN A 274 15.16 -14.48 1.71
C ASN A 274 15.93 -15.65 2.36
N PRO A 275 17.24 -15.79 2.13
CA PRO A 275 18.04 -16.88 2.72
C PRO A 275 18.01 -16.91 4.25
N ALA A 276 17.96 -15.75 4.90
CA ALA A 276 17.87 -15.63 6.36
C ALA A 276 16.52 -16.08 6.95
N GLY A 277 15.52 -16.41 6.12
CA GLY A 277 14.18 -16.83 6.57
C GLY A 277 13.32 -15.71 7.20
N THR A 278 13.85 -14.49 7.32
CA THR A 278 13.19 -13.34 7.94
C THR A 278 12.17 -12.64 7.04
N VAL A 279 12.07 -13.07 5.79
CA VAL A 279 11.12 -12.57 4.78
C VAL A 279 10.32 -13.73 4.23
N ASN A 280 9.00 -13.61 4.32
CA ASN A 280 8.03 -14.49 3.70
C ASN A 280 6.77 -13.67 3.40
N GLY A 281 6.52 -13.35 2.12
CA GLY A 281 5.34 -12.58 1.75
C GLY A 281 5.31 -12.13 0.31
N TRP A 282 4.34 -11.28 -0.02
CA TRP A 282 4.08 -10.84 -1.38
C TRP A 282 4.52 -9.40 -1.61
N VAL A 283 5.25 -9.18 -2.70
CA VAL A 283 5.72 -7.86 -3.12
C VAL A 283 5.28 -7.59 -4.55
N ASN A 284 4.96 -6.33 -4.85
CA ASN A 284 4.69 -5.90 -6.22
C ASN A 284 5.95 -6.06 -7.08
N ARG A 285 5.86 -6.79 -8.19
CA ARG A 285 6.95 -7.01 -9.15
C ARG A 285 7.69 -5.72 -9.52
N ALA A 286 6.97 -4.60 -9.63
CA ALA A 286 7.57 -3.32 -10.01
C ALA A 286 8.60 -2.78 -9.00
N TYR A 287 8.72 -3.37 -7.81
CA TYR A 287 9.73 -3.02 -6.80
C TYR A 287 10.97 -3.90 -6.84
N LEU A 288 10.99 -4.90 -7.73
CA LEU A 288 12.06 -5.87 -7.87
C LEU A 288 12.74 -5.73 -9.23
N LYS A 289 14.04 -6.02 -9.28
CA LYS A 289 14.82 -6.27 -10.50
C LYS A 289 15.56 -7.58 -10.36
N ALA A 290 15.77 -8.30 -11.46
CA ALA A 290 16.51 -9.56 -11.43
C ALA A 290 17.94 -9.31 -10.94
N GLY A 291 18.48 -10.25 -10.17
CA GLY A 291 19.84 -10.18 -9.66
C GLY A 291 19.94 -10.73 -8.24
N GLN A 292 21.17 -10.73 -7.72
CA GLN A 292 21.49 -11.09 -6.34
C GLN A 292 22.50 -10.08 -5.79
N HIS A 293 22.36 -9.74 -4.51
CA HIS A 293 23.47 -9.14 -3.78
C HIS A 293 24.53 -10.22 -3.62
N GLN A 294 25.78 -9.86 -3.90
CA GLN A 294 26.89 -10.69 -3.49
C GLN A 294 26.78 -10.85 -1.98
N THR A 295 26.58 -12.08 -1.53
CA THR A 295 26.88 -12.45 -0.15
C THR A 295 28.36 -12.16 0.01
N SER A 296 28.69 -11.05 0.65
CA SER A 296 29.98 -10.90 1.30
C SER A 296 29.96 -11.94 2.41
N THR A 297 30.30 -13.18 2.08
CA THR A 297 31.04 -14.01 3.01
C THR A 297 32.21 -13.13 3.39
N THR A 298 32.28 -12.71 4.65
CA THR A 298 33.52 -12.17 5.20
C THR A 298 34.61 -13.10 4.71
N PRO A 299 35.58 -12.64 3.90
CA PRO A 299 36.67 -13.50 3.49
C PRO A 299 37.22 -14.10 4.77
N SER A 300 37.22 -15.42 4.82
CA SER A 300 38.13 -16.14 5.68
C SER A 300 39.46 -15.41 5.57
N VAL A 301 40.08 -15.02 6.69
CA VAL A 301 41.40 -14.37 6.67
C VAL A 301 42.43 -15.27 5.97
N PHE A 302 42.06 -16.53 5.68
CA PHE A 302 42.87 -17.59 5.11
C PHE A 302 42.70 -17.77 3.59
N ASP A 303 41.73 -17.14 2.93
CA ASP A 303 41.53 -17.33 1.46
C ASP A 303 42.61 -16.57 0.66
N GLY A 304 43.51 -17.33 0.02
CA GLY A 304 44.51 -16.82 -0.92
C GLY A 304 45.87 -16.42 -0.33
N ARG A 305 46.19 -16.84 0.90
CA ARG A 305 47.48 -16.59 1.56
C ARG A 305 48.41 -17.80 1.45
N HIS A 306 49.72 -17.58 1.58
CA HIS A 306 50.69 -18.68 1.60
C HIS A 306 50.45 -19.60 2.81
N GLU A 307 50.52 -20.91 2.59
CA GLU A 307 50.31 -21.95 3.61
C GLU A 307 51.60 -22.73 3.85
N ASP A 308 51.98 -22.90 5.11
CA ASP A 308 53.11 -23.73 5.52
C ASP A 308 52.71 -24.72 6.61
N VAL A 309 53.32 -25.91 6.63
CA VAL A 309 53.04 -26.95 7.63
C VAL A 309 54.11 -26.92 8.72
N LEU A 310 53.73 -26.49 9.93
CA LEU A 310 54.60 -26.50 11.09
C LEU A 310 54.38 -27.80 11.90
N TYR A 311 55.49 -28.40 12.32
CA TYR A 311 55.51 -29.45 13.34
C TYR A 311 55.91 -28.81 14.67
N ILE A 312 55.03 -28.95 15.65
CA ILE A 312 55.22 -28.40 17.00
C ILE A 312 55.31 -29.54 18.00
N GLY A 313 56.20 -29.39 18.99
CA GLY A 313 56.31 -30.31 20.11
C GLY A 313 55.12 -30.23 21.09
N ASP A 314 55.18 -31.06 22.11
CA ASP A 314 54.12 -31.17 23.11
C ASP A 314 53.93 -29.85 23.88
N ASN A 315 52.67 -29.46 24.13
CA ASN A 315 52.21 -28.28 24.89
C ASN A 315 52.03 -26.95 24.15
N THR A 316 51.68 -26.96 22.86
CA THR A 316 51.26 -25.71 22.19
C THR A 316 49.80 -25.38 22.47
N THR A 317 49.54 -24.14 22.94
CA THR A 317 48.18 -23.61 23.12
C THR A 317 47.72 -22.87 21.88
N ILE A 318 46.56 -23.26 21.36
CA ILE A 318 45.86 -22.54 20.29
C ILE A 318 44.86 -21.58 20.93
N TYR A 319 44.73 -20.38 20.38
CA TYR A 319 43.83 -19.31 20.82
C TYR A 319 42.75 -19.07 19.77
N LYS A 320 41.57 -18.63 20.21
CA LYS A 320 40.43 -18.33 19.32
C LYS A 320 40.54 -16.94 18.69
N ASP A 321 41.32 -16.05 19.29
CA ASP A 321 41.43 -14.65 18.89
C ASP A 321 42.88 -14.21 18.74
N ALA A 322 43.09 -13.22 17.85
CA ALA A 322 44.40 -12.66 17.53
C ALA A 322 45.04 -11.87 18.68
N ASN A 323 44.33 -11.58 19.77
CA ASN A 323 44.91 -10.94 20.96
C ASN A 323 45.37 -11.98 22.00
N LEU A 324 45.27 -13.27 21.69
CA LEU A 324 45.66 -14.39 22.55
C LEU A 324 44.98 -14.37 23.93
N THR A 325 43.73 -13.88 24.00
CA THR A 325 42.99 -13.77 25.26
C THR A 325 42.13 -14.98 25.59
N GLN A 326 41.73 -15.74 24.59
CA GLN A 326 40.84 -16.90 24.74
C GLN A 326 41.50 -18.17 24.21
N ALA A 327 42.04 -18.99 25.11
CA ALA A 327 42.57 -20.31 24.75
C ALA A 327 41.46 -21.23 24.20
N SER A 328 41.76 -21.97 23.14
CA SER A 328 40.86 -22.92 22.49
C SER A 328 41.15 -24.36 22.89
N THR A 329 42.41 -24.81 22.78
CA THR A 329 42.85 -26.19 23.03
C THR A 329 44.37 -26.23 23.18
N THR A 330 44.87 -27.10 24.05
CA THR A 330 46.30 -27.44 24.14
C THR A 330 46.56 -28.75 23.39
N LEU A 331 47.51 -28.73 22.46
CA LEU A 331 47.93 -29.92 21.72
C LEU A 331 48.89 -30.75 22.58
N LYS A 332 48.62 -32.06 22.71
CA LYS A 332 49.30 -32.98 23.64
C LYS A 332 50.22 -34.01 22.95
N THR A 333 50.37 -33.94 21.64
CA THR A 333 51.17 -34.84 20.81
C THR A 333 51.69 -34.06 19.61
N GLU A 334 52.79 -34.52 18.99
CA GLU A 334 53.27 -34.01 17.71
C GLU A 334 52.11 -33.85 16.71
N SER A 335 51.79 -32.59 16.40
CA SER A 335 50.65 -32.23 15.57
C SER A 335 51.14 -31.36 14.42
N SER A 336 50.75 -31.72 13.20
CA SER A 336 50.92 -30.85 12.04
C SER A 336 49.88 -29.74 12.08
N ILE A 337 50.33 -28.48 12.04
CA ILE A 337 49.44 -27.31 11.95
C ILE A 337 49.74 -26.55 10.65
N THR A 338 48.71 -26.02 10.00
CA THR A 338 48.90 -25.15 8.83
C THR A 338 48.99 -23.71 9.33
N ALA A 339 50.12 -23.04 9.15
CA ALA A 339 50.29 -21.64 9.49
C ALA A 339 50.10 -20.74 8.27
N TYR A 340 49.63 -19.51 8.52
CA TYR A 340 49.39 -18.48 7.50
C TYR A 340 50.23 -17.23 7.80
N PRO A 341 51.46 -17.13 7.26
CA PRO A 341 52.43 -16.08 7.61
C PRO A 341 51.93 -14.66 7.32
N ASP A 342 51.14 -14.49 6.26
CA ASP A 342 50.64 -13.18 5.81
C ASP A 342 49.65 -12.50 6.80
N GLY A 343 49.34 -13.14 7.94
CA GLY A 343 48.45 -12.62 8.98
C GLY A 343 49.06 -12.53 10.38
N ILE A 344 50.39 -12.65 10.48
CA ILE A 344 51.09 -12.53 11.76
C ILE A 344 50.91 -11.12 12.32
N ARG A 345 50.57 -11.04 13.62
CA ARG A 345 50.39 -9.78 14.33
C ARG A 345 51.30 -9.74 15.55
N GLU A 346 52.14 -8.72 15.65
CA GLU A 346 52.89 -8.43 16.86
C GLU A 346 51.95 -7.85 17.94
N LEU A 347 52.04 -8.39 19.15
CA LEU A 347 51.22 -7.99 20.29
C LEU A 347 52.02 -7.23 21.35
N SER A 348 53.28 -7.61 21.52
CA SER A 348 54.27 -6.94 22.36
C SER A 348 55.66 -7.32 21.86
N ASP A 349 56.69 -6.67 22.40
CA ASP A 349 58.10 -6.93 22.08
C ASP A 349 58.38 -8.45 21.99
N HIS A 350 58.68 -8.92 20.78
CA HIS A 350 59.00 -10.31 20.47
C HIS A 350 57.87 -11.33 20.73
N VAL A 351 56.59 -10.91 20.79
CA VAL A 351 55.42 -11.78 20.94
C VAL A 351 54.46 -11.59 19.77
N TYR A 352 54.21 -12.69 19.05
CA TYR A 352 53.41 -12.69 17.83
C TYR A 352 52.20 -13.63 17.94
N ALA A 353 51.07 -13.21 17.37
CA ALA A 353 49.93 -14.06 17.09
C ALA A 353 50.01 -14.54 15.64
N ILE A 354 50.19 -15.84 15.44
CA ILE A 354 50.33 -16.49 14.13
C ILE A 354 49.00 -17.16 13.80
N PRO A 355 48.33 -16.81 12.69
CA PRO A 355 47.12 -17.50 12.29
C PRO A 355 47.44 -18.94 11.87
N VAL A 356 46.66 -19.89 12.37
CA VAL A 356 46.86 -21.32 12.12
C VAL A 356 45.52 -22.04 11.87
N LYS A 357 45.57 -23.16 11.17
CA LYS A 357 44.47 -24.11 11.05
C LYS A 357 44.89 -25.45 11.63
N VAL A 358 44.09 -25.95 12.57
CA VAL A 358 44.31 -27.22 13.28
C VAL A 358 43.07 -28.08 13.11
N ALA A 359 43.23 -29.26 12.49
CA ALA A 359 42.11 -30.16 12.19
C ALA A 359 40.92 -29.49 11.48
N GLY A 360 41.18 -28.52 10.59
CA GLY A 360 40.16 -27.78 9.86
C GLY A 360 39.51 -26.63 10.63
N GLN A 361 39.93 -26.35 11.86
CA GLN A 361 39.47 -25.21 12.65
C GLN A 361 40.50 -24.09 12.66
N ASP A 362 40.02 -22.86 12.48
CA ASP A 362 40.84 -21.66 12.49
C ASP A 362 41.17 -21.22 13.92
N GLY A 363 42.41 -20.78 14.14
CA GLY A 363 42.89 -20.28 15.43
C GLY A 363 44.17 -19.47 15.31
N TYR A 364 44.77 -19.15 16.45
CA TYR A 364 46.01 -18.40 16.56
C TYR A 364 46.99 -19.13 17.48
N MET A 365 48.25 -19.18 17.11
CA MET A 365 49.34 -19.68 17.94
C MET A 365 50.17 -18.51 18.45
N LYS A 366 50.64 -18.60 19.69
CA LYS A 366 51.59 -17.63 20.25
C LYS A 366 53.01 -18.01 19.80
N GLY A 367 53.69 -17.12 19.08
CA GLY A 367 55.12 -17.22 18.79
C GLY A 367 55.92 -16.24 19.64
N GLN A 368 57.12 -16.64 20.08
CA GLN A 368 58.11 -15.73 20.64
C GLN A 368 59.41 -15.89 19.85
N PHE A 369 59.88 -14.83 19.19
CA PHE A 369 61.07 -14.85 18.34
C PHE A 369 61.92 -13.63 18.64
N GLN A 370 63.22 -13.82 18.87
CA GLN A 370 64.10 -12.72 19.29
C GLN A 370 64.48 -11.76 18.17
N GLU A 371 64.46 -12.16 16.89
CA GLU A 371 64.79 -11.27 15.78
C GLU A 371 64.13 -11.80 14.50
N LEU A 372 63.11 -11.09 13.99
CA LEU A 372 62.60 -11.32 12.63
C LEU A 372 63.08 -10.15 11.77
N PRO A 373 64.13 -10.30 10.93
CA PRO A 373 64.37 -9.30 9.91
C PRO A 373 63.17 -9.27 8.96
N ASP A 374 62.74 -8.05 8.64
CA ASP A 374 61.56 -7.75 7.84
C ASP A 374 61.43 -8.72 6.65
N ASN A 375 60.35 -9.51 6.67
CA ASN A 375 59.77 -10.32 5.59
C ASN A 375 60.00 -11.83 5.47
N ARG A 376 60.52 -12.62 6.42
CA ARG A 376 60.38 -14.11 6.32
C ARG A 376 60.26 -14.85 7.65
N LEU A 377 59.06 -15.36 7.95
CA LEU A 377 58.89 -16.59 8.74
C LEU A 377 58.56 -17.72 7.76
N LEU A 378 59.39 -18.76 7.74
CA LEU A 378 59.13 -20.02 7.05
C LEU A 378 59.14 -21.13 8.10
N PRO A 379 58.02 -21.82 8.36
CA PRO A 379 58.00 -22.96 9.26
C PRO A 379 58.16 -24.31 8.53
N ALA A 380 59.27 -24.98 8.82
CA ALA A 380 59.31 -26.39 9.27
C ALA A 380 60.69 -26.71 9.87
N GLY A 381 60.77 -26.87 11.19
CA GLY A 381 62.02 -27.07 11.97
C GLY A 381 62.69 -25.73 12.24
N PHE A 382 62.97 -25.39 13.50
CA PHE A 382 63.56 -24.10 13.87
C PHE A 382 64.86 -23.85 13.08
N TYR A 383 64.96 -22.71 12.36
CA TYR A 383 66.19 -22.28 11.68
C TYR A 383 66.56 -20.88 12.11
N TYR A 384 67.68 -20.74 12.81
CA TYR A 384 68.38 -19.47 12.93
C TYR A 384 69.50 -19.43 11.90
N SER A 385 69.52 -18.39 11.05
CA SER A 385 70.66 -18.07 10.20
C SER A 385 71.59 -17.15 10.98
N LEU A 386 72.86 -17.55 11.18
CA LEU A 386 73.90 -16.61 11.59
C LEU A 386 74.47 -15.84 10.39
N SER A 387 74.37 -16.45 9.20
CA SER A 387 74.79 -15.93 7.90
C SER A 387 74.18 -16.76 6.76
N ASP A 388 74.42 -16.37 5.50
CA ASP A 388 74.03 -17.10 4.28
C ASP A 388 74.55 -18.55 4.19
N THR A 389 75.45 -18.95 5.11
CA THR A 389 76.13 -20.26 5.08
C THR A 389 76.05 -21.04 6.40
N SER A 390 75.28 -20.59 7.39
CA SER A 390 75.19 -21.28 8.70
C SER A 390 73.79 -21.30 9.29
N PHE A 391 73.31 -22.51 9.62
CA PHE A 391 71.96 -22.80 10.08
C PHE A 391 71.98 -23.61 11.39
N TYR A 392 70.93 -23.45 12.21
CA TYR A 392 70.64 -24.23 13.42
C TYR A 392 69.36 -25.02 13.26
N GLY A 393 69.22 -26.22 13.85
CA GLY A 393 67.90 -26.86 13.92
C GLY A 393 67.83 -28.11 14.79
N ASP A 394 66.60 -28.48 15.17
CA ASP A 394 66.30 -29.67 16.01
C ASP A 394 65.97 -30.91 15.18
N VAL A 395 66.23 -30.86 13.87
CA VAL A 395 66.10 -31.99 12.94
C VAL A 395 67.38 -32.13 12.11
N LYS A 396 67.73 -33.35 11.75
CA LYS A 396 68.89 -33.62 10.90
C LYS A 396 68.61 -33.12 9.48
N PRO A 397 69.57 -32.48 8.80
CA PRO A 397 69.36 -32.01 7.43
C PRO A 397 69.20 -33.15 6.42
N THR A 398 69.55 -34.38 6.79
CA THR A 398 69.36 -35.60 6.00
C THR A 398 68.01 -36.28 6.24
N ASP A 399 67.19 -35.79 7.18
CA ASP A 399 65.90 -36.40 7.46
C ASP A 399 64.90 -36.11 6.34
N SER A 400 64.11 -37.12 5.98
CA SER A 400 63.08 -37.06 4.93
C SER A 400 62.00 -36.01 5.19
N VAL A 401 61.85 -35.57 6.45
CA VAL A 401 60.94 -34.50 6.85
C VAL A 401 61.46 -33.11 6.52
N VAL A 402 62.78 -32.96 6.29
CA VAL A 402 63.39 -31.68 5.91
C VAL A 402 63.20 -31.45 4.41
N LYS A 403 62.18 -30.66 4.07
CA LYS A 403 61.92 -30.25 2.70
C LYS A 403 62.51 -28.87 2.46
N ILE A 404 63.57 -28.80 1.67
CA ILE A 404 64.22 -27.54 1.32
C ILE A 404 63.74 -27.11 -0.07
N SER A 405 63.26 -25.88 -0.19
CA SER A 405 62.70 -25.30 -1.43
C SER A 405 63.75 -24.63 -2.33
N ALA A 406 65.03 -24.59 -1.90
CA ALA A 406 66.14 -23.98 -2.63
C ALA A 406 67.46 -24.77 -2.44
N SER A 407 68.38 -24.68 -3.39
CA SER A 407 69.72 -25.29 -3.25
C SER A 407 70.59 -24.48 -2.28
N PHE A 408 71.36 -25.17 -1.43
CA PHE A 408 72.35 -24.53 -0.55
C PHE A 408 73.65 -24.21 -1.29
N LEU A 409 74.36 -23.18 -0.82
CA LEU A 409 75.73 -22.93 -1.25
C LEU A 409 76.64 -24.06 -0.75
N THR A 410 77.56 -24.54 -1.59
CA THR A 410 78.62 -25.44 -1.15
C THR A 410 79.39 -24.83 0.02
N GLY A 411 79.57 -25.60 1.10
CA GLY A 411 80.20 -25.17 2.34
C GLY A 411 79.22 -24.74 3.43
N THR A 412 77.92 -24.69 3.15
CA THR A 412 76.89 -24.41 4.15
C THR A 412 76.97 -25.38 5.32
N THR A 413 76.85 -24.89 6.56
CA THR A 413 76.86 -25.70 7.77
C THR A 413 75.51 -25.72 8.46
N TRP A 414 75.13 -26.86 9.04
CA TRP A 414 73.91 -27.05 9.81
C TRP A 414 74.22 -27.68 11.16
N GLN A 415 73.89 -26.96 12.24
CA GLN A 415 74.13 -27.43 13.59
C GLN A 415 72.84 -28.06 14.14
N TYR A 416 72.86 -29.38 14.28
CA TYR A 416 71.75 -30.18 14.80
C TYR A 416 71.90 -30.36 16.31
N TYR A 417 70.91 -29.89 17.08
CA TYR A 417 70.89 -30.01 18.54
C TYR A 417 69.94 -31.14 18.98
N TYR A 418 70.36 -31.92 19.96
CA TYR A 418 69.56 -32.99 20.55
C TYR A 418 69.86 -33.15 22.03
N ALA A 419 69.00 -33.87 22.75
CA ALA A 419 69.22 -34.17 24.16
C ALA A 419 70.54 -34.95 24.33
N GLY A 420 71.59 -34.28 24.83
CA GLY A 420 72.91 -34.86 25.06
C GLY A 420 74.03 -34.37 24.14
N GLY A 421 73.80 -33.42 23.22
CA GLY A 421 74.87 -32.83 22.41
C GLY A 421 74.41 -32.06 21.18
N HIS A 422 75.37 -31.79 20.29
CA HIS A 422 75.09 -31.26 18.96
C HIS A 422 76.00 -31.91 17.91
N THR A 423 75.54 -31.97 16.66
CA THR A 423 76.30 -32.45 15.51
C THR A 423 76.29 -31.39 14.41
N ILE A 424 77.43 -31.14 13.77
CA ILE A 424 77.53 -30.18 12.66
C ILE A 424 77.57 -30.95 11.35
N TYR A 425 76.66 -30.62 10.44
CA TYR A 425 76.66 -31.10 9.07
C TYR A 425 77.20 -30.03 8.14
N ARG A 426 77.86 -30.42 7.05
CA ARG A 426 78.33 -29.53 5.99
C ARG A 426 77.81 -30.00 4.64
N TYR A 427 77.31 -29.07 3.84
CA TYR A 427 76.82 -29.33 2.50
C TYR A 427 77.95 -29.25 1.49
N ASP A 428 78.20 -30.32 0.72
CA ASP A 428 79.27 -30.38 -0.28
C ASP A 428 78.83 -29.90 -1.68
N GLY A 429 77.56 -29.53 -1.85
CA GLY A 429 76.95 -29.19 -3.13
C GLY A 429 76.00 -30.27 -3.66
N GLN A 430 76.02 -31.48 -3.09
CA GLN A 430 75.12 -32.58 -3.42
C GLN A 430 74.53 -33.22 -2.17
N ASN A 431 75.35 -33.48 -1.15
CA ASN A 431 75.00 -34.20 0.07
C ASN A 431 75.35 -33.42 1.33
N TRP A 432 74.69 -33.77 2.42
CA TRP A 432 75.08 -33.37 3.77
C TRP A 432 76.02 -34.42 4.37
N THR A 433 77.17 -33.98 4.83
CA THR A 433 78.16 -34.82 5.50
C THR A 433 78.36 -34.35 6.94
N THR A 434 78.56 -35.27 7.88
CA THR A 434 78.92 -34.91 9.26
C THR A 434 80.35 -34.44 9.31
N LYS A 435 80.60 -33.32 9.99
CA LYS A 435 81.95 -32.78 10.19
C LYS A 435 82.63 -33.43 11.39
#